data_AF-A0A7C2JTQ8-F1
#
_entry.id   AF-A0A7C2JTQ8-F1
#
_cell.length_a   1.000
_cell.length_b   1.000
_cell.length_c   1.000
_cell.angle_alpha   90.00
_cell.angle_beta   90.00
_cell.angle_gamma   90.00
#
_symmetry.space_group_name_H-M   'P 1'
#
loop_
_entity.id
_entity.type
_entity.pdbx_description
1 polymer ?
#
loop_
_entity_poly.entity_id
_entity_poly.type
_entity_poly.pdbx_seq_one_letter_code
_entity_poly.pdbx_strand_id
1 'polypeptide(L)'
;MAILPERRDGRIGEQHTAYRRGLVLGLTMAEVGILVIFVLLLLLALAAFDRQRYQAAVAVQPERLAELEASERALQVINDAVGAQPADTPAEIQELVRAVAETAQSPEGQASLRAVRSALEELERTEEELRRVAERLGGEGGRSMAETVAEQSRDLALKEGQLQYAEQRLRALSRGADARPCWVEPDGRIVFLYDVILTSGGIRMRLRDEVAGSARLADVAARAAFAPAAIDPAVALSEEQFRSRTRALYDYGRRAENQCRFHVYVWDGTAPVEKERYKELLRTVEGHFYKQTTVPNGVPF
;
A
#
# COMPACT_ATOMS: atom_id res chain seq x y z
N MET A 1 -63.56 -107.03 -20.51
CA MET A 1 -62.27 -106.51 -21.00
C MET A 1 -62.49 -105.02 -21.27
N ALA A 2 -61.97 -104.18 -20.38
CA ALA A 2 -62.28 -102.76 -20.27
C ALA A 2 -61.00 -101.95 -20.48
N ILE A 3 -61.10 -100.84 -21.24
CA ILE A 3 -60.05 -99.83 -21.40
C ILE A 3 -60.66 -98.49 -21.01
N LEU A 4 -60.04 -97.83 -20.03
CA LEU A 4 -60.40 -96.51 -19.49
C LEU A 4 -59.79 -95.40 -20.35
N PRO A 5 -60.42 -94.21 -20.47
CA PRO A 5 -59.79 -93.01 -20.98
C PRO A 5 -59.27 -92.09 -19.87
N GLU A 6 -58.15 -91.45 -20.18
CA GLU A 6 -57.31 -90.61 -19.34
C GLU A 6 -57.81 -89.15 -19.31
N ARG A 7 -57.85 -88.54 -18.12
CA ARG A 7 -58.35 -87.19 -17.85
C ARG A 7 -57.18 -86.21 -17.77
N ARG A 8 -57.10 -85.23 -18.67
CA ARG A 8 -56.13 -84.12 -18.62
C ARG A 8 -56.74 -82.92 -17.93
N ASP A 9 -56.27 -82.60 -16.72
CA ASP A 9 -56.56 -81.35 -16.02
C ASP A 9 -55.60 -80.24 -16.49
N GLY A 10 -56.14 -79.26 -17.20
CA GLY A 10 -55.44 -78.04 -17.61
C GLY A 10 -55.39 -77.03 -16.47
N ARG A 11 -54.18 -76.64 -16.06
CA ARG A 11 -53.88 -75.73 -14.96
C ARG A 11 -54.19 -74.27 -15.31
N ILE A 12 -55.24 -73.70 -14.70
CA ILE A 12 -55.51 -72.25 -14.65
C ILE A 12 -54.79 -71.67 -13.43
N GLY A 13 -53.46 -71.53 -13.48
CA GLY A 13 -52.68 -71.08 -12.32
C GLY A 13 -51.43 -70.23 -12.61
N GLU A 14 -50.98 -70.12 -13.87
CA GLU A 14 -49.64 -69.57 -14.16
C GLU A 14 -49.62 -68.18 -14.81
N GLN A 15 -50.76 -67.52 -15.05
CA GLN A 15 -50.77 -66.22 -15.76
C GLN A 15 -50.68 -64.96 -14.87
N HIS A 16 -50.64 -65.09 -13.53
CA HIS A 16 -50.60 -63.90 -12.63
C HIS A 16 -49.22 -63.56 -12.05
N THR A 17 -48.15 -64.30 -12.37
CA THR A 17 -46.82 -64.10 -11.77
C THR A 17 -45.91 -63.13 -12.53
N ALA A 18 -46.20 -62.80 -13.79
CA ALA A 18 -45.37 -61.88 -14.58
C ALA A 18 -45.63 -60.39 -14.27
N TYR A 19 -46.79 -60.02 -13.73
CA TYR A 19 -47.14 -58.61 -13.48
C TYR A 19 -46.60 -58.06 -12.15
N ARG A 20 -46.02 -58.90 -11.28
CA ARG A 20 -45.52 -58.51 -9.94
C ARG A 20 -44.03 -58.17 -9.86
N ARG A 21 -43.32 -58.04 -10.99
CA ARG A 21 -41.88 -57.69 -11.01
C ARG A 21 -41.55 -56.27 -11.47
N GLY A 22 -42.56 -55.44 -11.76
CA GLY A 22 -42.38 -54.03 -12.18
C GLY A 22 -42.80 -52.98 -11.15
N LEU A 23 -43.15 -53.42 -9.93
CA LEU A 23 -43.63 -52.56 -8.85
C LEU A 23 -42.57 -52.48 -7.75
N VAL A 24 -41.73 -51.45 -7.84
CA VAL A 24 -40.85 -51.05 -6.73
C VAL A 24 -41.65 -50.01 -5.95
N LEU A 25 -42.04 -50.33 -4.70
CA LEU A 25 -42.72 -49.41 -3.76
C LEU A 25 -44.15 -48.93 -4.14
N GLY A 26 -44.90 -49.63 -4.99
CA GLY A 26 -46.26 -49.20 -5.36
C GLY A 26 -46.32 -48.36 -6.64
N LEU A 27 -45.16 -48.05 -7.23
CA LEU A 27 -45.04 -47.25 -8.45
C LEU A 27 -44.60 -48.11 -9.63
N THR A 28 -45.13 -47.82 -10.80
CA THR A 28 -44.68 -48.41 -12.06
C THR A 28 -43.31 -47.86 -12.44
N MET A 29 -42.48 -48.65 -13.12
CA MET A 29 -41.16 -48.19 -13.63
C MET A 29 -41.26 -46.90 -14.47
N ALA A 30 -42.39 -46.71 -15.17
CA ALA A 30 -42.67 -45.49 -15.93
C ALA A 30 -42.88 -44.26 -15.03
N GLU A 31 -43.61 -44.41 -13.92
CA GLU A 31 -43.82 -43.32 -12.96
C GLU A 31 -42.50 -42.90 -12.29
N VAL A 32 -41.64 -43.85 -11.94
CA VAL A 32 -40.30 -43.53 -11.42
C VAL A 32 -39.50 -42.75 -12.45
N GLY A 33 -39.54 -43.15 -13.72
CA GLY A 33 -38.88 -42.42 -14.81
C GLY A 33 -39.41 -40.99 -14.97
N ILE A 34 -40.73 -40.80 -14.93
CA ILE A 34 -41.37 -39.47 -15.02
C ILE A 34 -41.00 -38.60 -13.82
N LEU A 35 -41.00 -39.16 -12.60
CA LEU A 35 -40.61 -38.42 -11.39
C LEU A 35 -39.15 -37.97 -11.45
N VAL A 36 -38.24 -38.83 -11.92
CA VAL A 36 -36.83 -38.45 -12.08
C VAL A 36 -36.68 -37.32 -13.10
N ILE A 37 -37.35 -37.41 -14.25
CA ILE A 37 -37.32 -36.35 -15.27
C ILE A 37 -37.92 -35.06 -14.70
N PHE A 38 -39.03 -35.14 -13.97
CA PHE A 38 -39.67 -33.97 -13.36
C PHE A 38 -38.75 -33.29 -12.34
N VAL A 39 -38.08 -34.05 -11.47
CA VAL A 39 -37.11 -33.50 -10.51
C VAL A 39 -35.92 -32.86 -11.22
N LEU A 40 -35.40 -33.48 -12.28
CA LEU A 40 -34.31 -32.91 -13.07
C LEU A 40 -34.73 -31.59 -13.73
N LEU A 41 -35.94 -31.51 -14.30
CA LEU A 41 -36.47 -30.29 -14.88
C LEU A 41 -36.71 -29.20 -13.82
N LEU A 42 -37.16 -29.57 -12.62
CA LEU A 42 -37.36 -28.63 -11.51
C LEU A 42 -36.02 -28.04 -11.04
N LEU A 43 -34.98 -28.87 -10.92
CA LEU A 43 -33.62 -28.42 -10.59
C LEU A 43 -33.05 -27.49 -11.66
N LEU A 44 -33.29 -27.79 -12.94
CA LEU A 44 -32.83 -26.98 -14.06
C LEU A 44 -33.57 -25.63 -14.11
N ALA A 45 -34.88 -25.63 -13.83
CA ALA A 45 -35.68 -24.42 -13.70
C ALA A 45 -35.23 -23.55 -12.52
N LEU A 46 -34.97 -24.14 -11.35
CA LEU A 46 -34.45 -23.42 -10.18
C LEU A 46 -33.08 -22.78 -10.49
N ALA A 47 -32.16 -23.53 -11.10
CA ALA A 47 -30.85 -23.02 -11.48
C ALA A 47 -30.93 -21.87 -12.52
N ALA A 48 -31.87 -21.96 -13.47
CA ALA A 48 -32.11 -20.89 -14.44
C ALA A 48 -32.72 -19.64 -13.78
N PHE A 49 -33.64 -19.83 -12.84
CA PHE A 49 -34.31 -18.73 -12.12
C PHE A 49 -33.35 -17.97 -11.21
N ASP A 50 -32.44 -18.67 -10.54
CA ASP A 50 -31.39 -18.04 -9.74
C ASP A 50 -30.47 -17.22 -10.64
N ARG A 51 -30.02 -17.77 -11.78
CA ARG A 51 -29.17 -17.03 -12.72
C ARG A 51 -29.84 -15.76 -13.24
N GLN A 52 -31.14 -15.80 -13.52
CA GLN A 52 -31.90 -14.64 -13.98
C GLN A 52 -32.11 -13.60 -12.86
N ARG A 53 -32.35 -14.02 -11.61
CA ARG A 53 -32.41 -13.12 -10.46
C ARG A 53 -31.06 -12.48 -10.13
N TYR A 54 -29.97 -13.25 -10.22
CA TYR A 54 -28.62 -12.71 -10.07
C TYR A 54 -28.28 -11.72 -11.19
N GLN A 55 -28.63 -12.00 -12.44
CA GLN A 55 -28.40 -11.06 -13.55
C GLN A 55 -29.28 -9.81 -13.47
N ALA A 56 -30.53 -9.92 -13.00
CA ALA A 56 -31.40 -8.76 -12.80
C ALA A 56 -31.03 -7.93 -11.57
N ALA A 57 -30.52 -8.56 -10.50
CA ALA A 57 -30.07 -7.87 -9.28
C ALA A 57 -28.65 -7.28 -9.41
N VAL A 58 -27.82 -7.83 -10.30
CA VAL A 58 -26.43 -7.42 -10.56
C VAL A 58 -26.29 -6.78 -11.95
N ALA A 59 -27.37 -6.24 -12.51
CA ALA A 59 -27.29 -5.28 -13.61
C ALA A 59 -26.76 -3.95 -13.05
N VAL A 60 -25.46 -3.92 -12.70
CA VAL A 60 -24.75 -2.69 -12.39
C VAL A 60 -24.77 -1.87 -13.67
N GLN A 61 -25.53 -0.77 -13.66
CA GLN A 61 -25.58 0.13 -14.81
C GLN A 61 -24.15 0.58 -15.12
N PRO A 62 -23.67 0.42 -16.36
CA PRO A 62 -22.29 0.75 -16.72
C PRO A 62 -21.93 2.20 -16.40
N GLU A 63 -22.92 3.10 -16.42
CA GLU A 63 -22.78 4.50 -15.98
C GLU A 63 -22.42 4.62 -14.50
N ARG A 64 -23.01 3.80 -13.63
CA ARG A 64 -22.72 3.79 -12.19
C ARG A 64 -21.32 3.27 -11.89
N LEU A 65 -20.86 2.29 -12.67
CA LEU A 65 -19.50 1.77 -12.56
C LEU A 65 -18.48 2.85 -12.99
N ALA A 66 -18.75 3.53 -14.11
CA ALA A 66 -17.91 4.62 -14.59
C ALA A 66 -17.87 5.81 -13.61
N GLU A 67 -19.00 6.13 -12.98
CA GLU A 67 -19.10 7.18 -11.95
C GLU A 67 -18.30 6.81 -10.69
N LEU A 68 -18.37 5.55 -10.24
CA LEU A 68 -17.59 5.05 -9.11
C LEU A 68 -16.08 5.07 -9.40
N GLU A 69 -15.67 4.60 -10.58
CA GLU A 69 -14.25 4.65 -10.99
C GLU A 69 -13.72 6.09 -11.13
N ALA A 70 -14.57 7.02 -11.58
CA ALA A 70 -14.21 8.44 -11.66
C ALA A 70 -14.09 9.07 -10.27
N SER A 71 -15.00 8.73 -9.35
CA SER A 71 -14.93 9.16 -7.94
C SER A 71 -13.71 8.57 -7.23
N GLU A 72 -13.38 7.30 -7.49
CA GLU A 72 -12.23 6.63 -6.89
C GLU A 72 -10.91 7.25 -7.37
N ARG A 73 -10.79 7.52 -8.68
CA ARG A 73 -9.65 8.28 -9.24
C ARG A 73 -9.54 9.69 -8.67
N ALA A 74 -10.66 10.39 -8.52
CA ALA A 74 -10.66 11.73 -7.92
C ALA A 74 -10.20 11.70 -6.45
N LEU A 75 -10.68 10.72 -5.67
CA LEU A 75 -10.24 10.51 -4.29
C LEU A 75 -8.76 10.16 -4.20
N GLN A 76 -8.25 9.35 -5.12
CA GLN A 76 -6.85 8.94 -5.15
C GLN A 76 -5.92 10.13 -5.42
N VAL A 77 -6.27 11.00 -6.38
CA VAL A 77 -5.53 12.25 -6.65
C VAL A 77 -5.54 13.18 -5.43
N ILE A 78 -6.68 13.29 -4.73
CA ILE A 78 -6.76 14.08 -3.49
C ILE A 78 -5.90 13.44 -2.39
N ASN A 79 -5.93 12.12 -2.25
CA ASN A 79 -5.17 11.38 -1.24
C ASN A 79 -3.65 11.55 -1.44
N ASP A 80 -3.20 11.47 -2.70
CA ASP A 80 -1.81 11.67 -3.09
C ASP A 80 -1.36 13.13 -2.88
N ALA A 81 -2.21 14.10 -3.19
CA ALA A 81 -1.92 15.52 -2.99
C ALA A 81 -1.89 15.93 -1.50
N VAL A 82 -2.71 15.28 -0.67
CA VAL A 82 -2.82 15.55 0.77
C VAL A 82 -1.85 14.69 1.60
N GLY A 83 -1.27 13.64 1.00
CA GLY A 83 -0.30 12.74 1.64
C GLY A 83 -0.92 11.82 2.69
N ALA A 84 -2.21 11.51 2.55
CA ALA A 84 -2.91 10.63 3.48
C ALA A 84 -2.43 9.19 3.33
N GLN A 85 -2.08 8.57 4.46
CA GLN A 85 -1.51 7.23 4.51
C GLN A 85 -2.63 6.18 4.55
N PRO A 86 -2.38 4.93 4.09
CA PRO A 86 -3.36 3.85 4.16
C PRO A 86 -3.84 3.49 5.58
N ALA A 87 -3.17 4.03 6.61
CA ALA A 87 -3.50 3.82 8.02
C ALA A 87 -4.44 4.88 8.60
N ASP A 88 -4.72 5.96 7.86
CA ASP A 88 -5.59 7.04 8.34
C ASP A 88 -7.03 6.54 8.39
N THR A 89 -7.70 6.76 9.52
CA THR A 89 -9.08 6.32 9.69
C THR A 89 -10.02 7.14 8.80
N PRO A 90 -11.14 6.58 8.32
CA PRO A 90 -12.11 7.32 7.53
C PRO A 90 -12.62 8.61 8.21
N ALA A 91 -12.60 8.67 9.54
CA ALA A 91 -12.97 9.85 10.31
C ALA A 91 -11.91 10.96 10.24
N GLU A 92 -10.62 10.62 10.33
CA GLU A 92 -9.51 11.56 10.19
C GLU A 92 -9.45 12.15 8.78
N ILE A 93 -9.71 11.32 7.76
CA ILE A 93 -9.80 11.78 6.37
C ILE A 93 -10.99 12.74 6.20
N GLN A 94 -12.15 12.45 6.79
CA GLN A 94 -13.30 13.37 6.74
C GLN A 94 -13.04 14.69 7.44
N GLU A 95 -12.36 14.68 8.59
CA GLU A 95 -11.98 15.89 9.31
C GLU A 95 -10.96 16.73 8.53
N LEU A 96 -9.98 16.08 7.91
CA LEU A 96 -9.00 16.72 7.06
C LEU A 96 -9.63 17.32 5.80
N VAL A 97 -10.49 16.57 5.11
CA VAL A 97 -11.25 17.05 3.94
C VAL A 97 -12.11 18.26 4.32
N ARG A 98 -12.74 18.23 5.50
CA ARG A 98 -13.53 19.36 5.99
C ARG A 98 -12.65 20.58 6.31
N ALA A 99 -11.50 20.39 6.97
CA ALA A 99 -10.57 21.48 7.26
C ALA A 99 -9.99 22.11 5.98
N VAL A 100 -9.68 21.30 4.98
CA VAL A 100 -9.24 21.75 3.64
C VAL A 100 -10.37 22.49 2.92
N ALA A 101 -11.61 21.98 2.98
CA ALA A 101 -12.76 22.63 2.37
C ALA A 101 -13.09 23.98 3.03
N GLU A 102 -13.04 24.06 4.36
CA GLU A 102 -13.23 25.32 5.11
C GLU A 102 -12.13 26.33 4.76
N THR A 103 -10.87 25.88 4.67
CA THR A 103 -9.74 26.74 4.26
C THR A 103 -9.89 27.19 2.80
N ALA A 104 -10.30 26.31 1.89
CA ALA A 104 -10.51 26.64 0.47
C ALA A 104 -11.69 27.61 0.26
N GLN A 105 -12.71 27.55 1.12
CA GLN A 105 -13.86 28.45 1.09
C GLN A 105 -13.58 29.80 1.76
N SER A 106 -12.52 29.92 2.56
CA SER A 106 -12.14 31.19 3.16
C SER A 106 -11.74 32.23 2.10
N PRO A 107 -11.87 33.54 2.38
CA PRO A 107 -11.45 34.59 1.43
C PRO A 107 -9.98 34.47 1.01
N GLU A 108 -9.10 34.09 1.94
CA GLU A 108 -7.67 33.87 1.68
C GLU A 108 -7.42 32.60 0.87
N GLY A 109 -8.16 31.52 1.13
CA GLY A 109 -8.10 30.30 0.33
C GLY A 109 -8.56 30.53 -1.11
N GLN A 110 -9.68 31.23 -1.30
CA GLN A 110 -10.17 31.61 -2.63
C GLN A 110 -9.22 32.56 -3.37
N ALA A 111 -8.53 33.46 -2.66
CA ALA A 111 -7.49 34.28 -3.26
C ALA A 111 -6.30 33.44 -3.72
N SER A 112 -5.85 32.50 -2.88
CA SER A 112 -4.75 31.59 -3.19
C SER A 112 -5.08 30.66 -4.37
N LEU A 113 -6.28 30.09 -4.41
CA LEU A 113 -6.74 29.25 -5.53
C LEU A 113 -6.85 30.03 -6.84
N ARG A 114 -7.29 31.29 -6.80
CA ARG A 114 -7.29 32.17 -7.98
C ARG A 114 -5.88 32.47 -8.48
N ALA A 115 -4.94 32.73 -7.58
CA ALA A 115 -3.54 32.96 -7.93
C ALA A 115 -2.87 31.72 -8.53
N VAL A 116 -3.14 30.54 -7.98
CA VAL A 116 -2.64 29.26 -8.54
C VAL A 116 -3.24 28.99 -9.91
N ARG A 117 -4.55 29.20 -10.10
CA ARG A 117 -5.19 29.05 -11.42
C ARG A 117 -4.61 30.00 -12.45
N SER A 118 -4.41 31.28 -12.11
CA SER A 118 -3.80 32.23 -13.05
C SER A 118 -2.38 31.84 -13.43
N ALA A 119 -1.59 31.32 -12.47
CA ALA A 119 -0.23 30.85 -12.74
C ALA A 119 -0.20 29.61 -13.64
N LEU A 120 -1.15 28.69 -13.46
CA LEU A 120 -1.33 27.52 -14.34
C LEU A 120 -1.71 27.93 -15.77
N GLU A 121 -2.68 28.86 -15.93
CA GLU A 121 -3.04 29.40 -17.24
C GLU A 121 -1.88 30.13 -17.93
N GLU A 122 -1.02 30.80 -17.17
CA GLU A 122 0.17 31.48 -17.70
C GLU A 122 1.25 30.47 -18.16
N LEU A 123 1.42 29.37 -17.42
CA LEU A 123 2.31 28.27 -17.79
C LEU A 123 1.85 27.57 -19.07
N GLU A 124 0.56 27.23 -19.18
CA GLU A 124 -0.01 26.61 -20.39
C GLU A 124 0.14 27.52 -21.62
N ARG A 125 -0.08 28.83 -21.46
CA ARG A 125 0.16 29.80 -22.55
C ARG A 125 1.62 29.83 -22.96
N THR A 126 2.53 29.82 -21.99
CA THR A 126 3.97 29.81 -22.25
C THR A 126 4.39 28.54 -22.99
N GLU A 127 3.84 27.39 -22.61
CA GLU A 127 4.09 26.11 -23.29
C GLU A 127 3.58 26.12 -24.74
N GLU A 128 2.35 26.60 -24.98
CA GLU A 128 1.79 26.68 -26.33
C GLU A 128 2.53 27.70 -27.21
N GLU A 129 3.07 28.77 -26.63
CA GLU A 129 3.95 29.71 -27.32
C GLU A 129 5.30 29.07 -27.67
N LEU A 130 5.93 28.36 -26.72
CA LEU A 130 7.17 27.61 -26.96
C LEU A 130 6.98 26.55 -28.04
N ARG A 131 5.84 25.85 -28.04
CA ARG A 131 5.50 24.86 -29.07
C ARG A 131 5.34 25.49 -30.45
N ARG A 132 4.61 26.61 -30.55
CA ARG A 132 4.45 27.36 -31.80
C ARG A 132 5.77 27.95 -32.31
N VAL A 133 6.66 28.34 -31.41
CA VAL A 133 8.01 28.82 -31.75
C VAL A 133 8.89 27.67 -32.24
N ALA A 134 8.84 26.51 -31.58
CA ALA A 134 9.57 25.31 -31.99
C ALA A 134 9.14 24.81 -33.38
N GLU A 135 7.84 24.80 -33.67
CA GLU A 135 7.30 24.40 -34.99
C GLU A 135 7.74 25.35 -36.12
N ARG A 136 7.79 26.67 -35.86
CA ARG A 136 8.25 27.66 -36.84
C ARG A 136 9.76 27.62 -37.08
N LEU A 137 10.53 27.08 -36.13
CA LEU A 137 11.99 27.09 -36.13
C LEU A 137 12.61 25.75 -36.52
N GLY A 138 11.79 24.80 -37.02
CA GLY A 138 12.26 23.67 -37.83
C GLY A 138 13.00 24.07 -39.12
N GLY A 139 13.15 25.37 -39.41
CA GLY A 139 14.03 25.93 -40.44
C GLY A 139 15.28 26.60 -39.85
N GLU A 140 16.44 25.94 -40.03
CA GLU A 140 17.83 26.47 -40.08
C GLU A 140 18.38 27.44 -38.99
N GLY A 141 17.69 27.69 -37.88
CA GLY A 141 18.12 28.62 -36.82
C GLY A 141 18.76 28.01 -35.55
N GLY A 142 19.22 26.75 -35.57
CA GLY A 142 19.41 25.92 -34.37
C GLY A 142 20.47 26.30 -33.33
N ARG A 143 21.36 27.28 -33.57
CA ARG A 143 22.43 27.63 -32.62
C ARG A 143 22.03 28.61 -31.52
N SER A 144 21.20 29.60 -31.83
CA SER A 144 20.75 30.60 -30.83
C SER A 144 19.77 30.01 -29.83
N MET A 145 19.06 28.95 -30.20
CA MET A 145 17.97 28.39 -29.41
C MET A 145 18.40 27.26 -28.47
N ALA A 146 19.48 26.55 -28.80
CA ALA A 146 20.16 25.69 -27.84
C ALA A 146 20.64 26.48 -26.62
N GLU A 147 20.99 27.76 -26.81
CA GLU A 147 21.41 28.67 -25.76
C GLU A 147 20.22 29.10 -24.88
N THR A 148 19.06 29.41 -25.48
CA THR A 148 17.82 29.73 -24.75
C THR A 148 17.24 28.53 -24.01
N VAL A 149 17.27 27.33 -24.59
CA VAL A 149 16.85 26.09 -23.90
C VAL A 149 17.81 25.76 -22.77
N ALA A 150 19.11 25.97 -22.97
CA ALA A 150 20.09 25.82 -21.89
C ALA A 150 19.84 26.83 -20.76
N GLU A 151 19.46 28.07 -21.07
CA GLU A 151 19.10 29.10 -20.09
C GLU A 151 17.82 28.74 -19.32
N GLN A 152 16.76 28.31 -20.03
CA GLN A 152 15.50 27.89 -19.40
C GLN A 152 15.66 26.62 -18.55
N SER A 153 16.51 25.68 -18.96
CA SER A 153 16.83 24.50 -18.15
C SER A 153 17.56 24.85 -16.85
N ARG A 154 18.42 25.89 -16.87
CA ARG A 154 19.05 26.42 -15.66
C ARG A 154 18.02 27.09 -14.76
N ASP A 155 17.07 27.81 -15.33
CA ASP A 155 16.02 28.48 -14.56
C ASP A 155 15.06 27.47 -13.91
N LEU A 156 14.72 26.38 -14.61
CA LEU A 156 13.99 25.24 -14.02
C LEU A 156 14.75 24.60 -12.87
N ALA A 157 16.03 24.31 -13.05
CA ALA A 157 16.87 23.75 -11.99
C ALA A 157 16.97 24.69 -10.76
N LEU A 158 17.01 26.00 -11.00
CA LEU A 158 17.00 27.01 -9.94
C LEU A 158 15.66 27.03 -9.19
N LYS A 159 14.54 26.98 -9.93
CA LYS A 159 13.18 26.96 -9.35
C LYS A 159 12.88 25.66 -8.60
N GLU A 160 13.35 24.51 -9.07
CA GLU A 160 13.30 23.24 -8.34
C GLU A 160 14.04 23.35 -7.00
N GLY A 161 15.24 23.96 -7.00
CA GLY A 161 15.98 24.23 -5.76
C GLY A 161 15.23 25.14 -4.79
N GLN A 162 14.52 26.16 -5.29
CA GLN A 162 13.69 27.05 -4.48
C GLN A 162 12.47 26.33 -3.90
N LEU A 163 11.82 25.45 -4.68
CA LEU A 163 10.73 24.59 -4.23
C LEU A 163 11.17 23.63 -3.14
N GLN A 164 12.31 22.96 -3.33
CA GLN A 164 12.90 22.06 -2.33
C GLN A 164 13.23 22.79 -1.03
N TYR A 165 13.74 24.02 -1.11
CA TYR A 165 13.99 24.87 0.05
C TYR A 165 12.69 25.31 0.75
N ALA A 166 11.66 25.70 -0.01
CA ALA A 166 10.35 26.07 0.52
C ALA A 166 9.65 24.89 1.20
N GLU A 167 9.70 23.69 0.61
CA GLU A 167 9.20 22.46 1.22
C GLU A 167 9.96 22.11 2.51
N GLN A 168 11.29 22.21 2.51
CA GLN A 168 12.09 22.00 3.73
C GLN A 168 11.71 22.99 4.83
N ARG A 169 11.43 24.24 4.46
CA ARG A 169 11.02 25.29 5.40
C ARG A 169 9.59 25.09 5.91
N LEU A 170 8.67 24.64 5.07
CA LEU A 170 7.30 24.28 5.47
C LEU A 170 7.29 23.04 6.37
N ARG A 171 8.13 22.04 6.09
CA ARG A 171 8.35 20.89 7.00
C ARG A 171 8.91 21.32 8.35
N ALA A 172 9.84 22.28 8.37
CA ALA A 172 10.39 22.84 9.61
C ALA A 172 9.37 23.67 10.43
N LEU A 173 8.36 24.25 9.77
CA LEU A 173 7.29 25.01 10.42
C LEU A 173 6.09 24.13 10.84
N SER A 174 5.93 22.95 10.26
CA SER A 174 4.70 22.16 10.38
C SER A 174 4.56 21.33 11.66
N ARG A 175 5.65 20.88 12.33
CA ARG A 175 5.54 20.03 13.53
C ARG A 175 6.69 20.30 14.48
N GLY A 176 6.41 20.37 15.78
CA GLY A 176 7.39 20.67 16.81
C GLY A 176 8.67 19.86 16.66
N ALA A 177 9.76 20.54 16.29
CA ALA A 177 11.17 20.16 16.45
C ALA A 177 11.62 18.71 16.11
N ASP A 178 10.90 17.97 15.26
CA ASP A 178 11.38 16.67 14.79
C ASP A 178 12.33 16.87 13.59
N ALA A 179 13.61 16.55 13.80
CA ALA A 179 14.65 16.67 12.77
C ALA A 179 14.35 15.79 11.54
N ARG A 180 14.65 16.29 10.34
CA ARG A 180 14.41 15.58 9.06
C ARG A 180 15.19 14.25 9.00
N PRO A 181 14.70 13.22 8.30
CA PRO A 181 15.46 11.98 8.08
C PRO A 181 16.79 12.26 7.35
N CYS A 182 17.89 11.66 7.82
CA CYS A 182 19.18 11.78 7.14
C CYS A 182 19.24 11.00 5.83
N TRP A 183 18.40 9.96 5.67
CA TRP A 183 18.28 9.21 4.42
C TRP A 183 16.84 9.01 4.00
N VAL A 184 16.63 9.38 2.74
CA VAL A 184 15.40 9.22 1.99
C VAL A 184 15.79 8.76 0.59
N GLU A 185 15.09 7.76 0.07
CA GLU A 185 15.20 7.28 -1.31
C GLU A 185 14.54 8.27 -2.30
N PRO A 186 14.79 8.16 -3.62
CA PRO A 186 14.17 9.03 -4.62
C PRO A 186 12.64 9.01 -4.61
N ASP A 187 12.04 7.91 -4.18
CA ASP A 187 10.60 7.72 -4.02
C ASP A 187 10.03 8.36 -2.73
N GLY A 188 10.85 9.02 -1.91
CA GLY A 188 10.45 9.63 -0.66
C GLY A 188 10.46 8.68 0.55
N ARG A 189 10.81 7.40 0.37
CA ARG A 189 10.84 6.42 1.45
C ARG A 189 12.04 6.64 2.38
N ILE A 190 11.79 6.62 3.68
CA ILE A 190 12.85 6.75 4.71
C ILE A 190 13.65 5.45 4.78
N VAL A 191 14.98 5.58 4.76
CA VAL A 191 15.89 4.43 4.93
C VAL A 191 16.24 4.24 6.39
N PHE A 192 16.01 3.03 6.90
CA PHE A 192 16.33 2.65 8.27
C PHE A 192 17.71 1.98 8.31
N LEU A 193 18.62 2.51 9.12
CA LEU A 193 20.01 2.04 9.14
C LEU A 193 20.15 0.70 9.87
N TYR A 194 19.55 0.62 11.05
CA TYR A 194 19.75 -0.48 11.96
C TYR A 194 18.44 -1.11 12.38
N ASP A 195 18.53 -2.41 12.62
CA ASP A 195 17.60 -3.13 13.44
C ASP A 195 18.11 -3.16 14.89
N VAL A 196 17.35 -2.62 15.86
CA VAL A 196 17.76 -2.50 17.27
C VAL A 196 16.86 -3.32 18.19
N ILE A 197 17.39 -4.36 18.84
CA ILE A 197 16.65 -5.11 19.87
C ILE A 197 17.06 -4.62 21.26
N LEU A 198 16.07 -4.29 22.09
CA LEU A 198 16.25 -4.00 23.50
C LEU A 198 16.06 -5.29 24.29
N THR A 199 17.10 -5.74 25.00
CA THR A 199 17.09 -6.98 25.80
C THR A 199 17.32 -6.65 27.26
N SER A 200 17.05 -7.58 28.18
CA SER A 200 17.36 -7.41 29.62
C SER A 200 18.83 -7.02 29.84
N GLY A 201 19.73 -7.62 29.04
CA GLY A 201 21.18 -7.43 29.12
C GLY A 201 21.72 -6.18 28.39
N GLY A 202 20.90 -5.43 27.66
CA GLY A 202 21.34 -4.23 26.92
C GLY A 202 20.76 -4.12 25.51
N ILE A 203 21.46 -3.40 24.64
CA ILE A 203 21.04 -3.03 23.28
C ILE A 203 21.81 -3.85 22.26
N ARG A 204 21.13 -4.64 21.44
CA ARG A 204 21.72 -5.33 20.28
C ARG A 204 21.36 -4.57 19.01
N MET A 205 22.31 -4.45 18.09
CA MET A 205 22.08 -3.76 16.82
C MET A 205 22.60 -4.59 15.66
N ARG A 206 21.86 -4.61 14.55
CA ARG A 206 22.27 -5.19 13.27
C ARG A 206 22.12 -4.14 12.19
N LEU A 207 23.14 -3.95 11.37
CA LEU A 207 23.02 -3.11 10.16
C LEU A 207 22.10 -3.82 9.17
N ARG A 208 21.12 -3.12 8.58
CA ARG A 208 20.22 -3.72 7.60
C ARG A 208 20.95 -4.05 6.30
N ASP A 209 20.59 -5.17 5.70
CA ASP A 209 21.22 -5.68 4.48
C ASP A 209 21.04 -4.73 3.28
N GLU A 210 19.90 -4.04 3.20
CA GLU A 210 19.62 -2.99 2.20
C GLU A 210 20.60 -1.82 2.25
N VAL A 211 21.14 -1.56 3.44
CA VAL A 211 22.06 -0.44 3.70
C VAL A 211 23.52 -0.90 3.62
N ALA A 212 23.77 -2.16 3.99
CA ALA A 212 25.08 -2.77 3.97
C ALA A 212 25.68 -2.73 2.54
N GLY A 213 26.87 -2.14 2.41
CA GLY A 213 27.54 -2.02 1.12
C GLY A 213 27.02 -0.90 0.20
N SER A 214 26.02 -0.13 0.63
CA SER A 214 25.56 1.03 -0.16
C SER A 214 26.66 2.10 -0.26
N ALA A 215 26.81 2.71 -1.45
CA ALA A 215 27.77 3.81 -1.66
C ALA A 215 27.50 4.99 -0.72
N ARG A 216 26.23 5.21 -0.38
CA ARG A 216 25.79 6.26 0.54
C ARG A 216 26.30 6.00 1.96
N LEU A 217 26.24 4.75 2.45
CA LEU A 217 26.82 4.38 3.73
C LEU A 217 28.33 4.60 3.74
N ALA A 218 29.03 4.27 2.66
CA ALA A 218 30.47 4.51 2.54
C ALA A 218 30.82 6.01 2.62
N ASP A 219 30.05 6.88 1.95
CA ASP A 219 30.23 8.34 2.01
C ASP A 219 29.97 8.88 3.44
N VAL A 220 28.87 8.47 4.08
CA VAL A 220 28.56 8.88 5.45
C VAL A 220 29.63 8.36 6.42
N ALA A 221 30.06 7.11 6.28
CA ALA A 221 31.13 6.51 7.09
C ALA A 221 32.43 7.32 6.98
N ALA A 222 32.81 7.72 5.76
CA ALA A 222 33.99 8.54 5.52
C ALA A 222 33.85 9.94 6.16
N ARG A 223 32.70 10.62 5.99
CA ARG A 223 32.47 11.98 6.51
C ARG A 223 32.24 12.06 8.01
N ALA A 224 31.62 11.03 8.57
CA ALA A 224 31.36 10.92 10.00
C ALA A 224 32.56 10.32 10.75
N ALA A 225 33.59 9.84 10.04
CA ALA A 225 34.68 9.03 10.60
C ALA A 225 34.14 7.85 11.44
N PHE A 226 33.11 7.18 10.90
CA PHE A 226 32.41 6.07 11.54
C PHE A 226 32.67 4.76 10.78
N ALA A 227 32.81 3.65 11.50
CA ALA A 227 32.98 2.32 10.91
C ALA A 227 31.70 1.47 11.10
N PRO A 228 30.86 1.29 10.06
CA PRO A 228 29.61 0.54 10.16
C PRO A 228 29.80 -0.96 10.47
N ALA A 229 30.92 -1.53 10.05
CA ALA A 229 31.14 -2.98 10.05
C ALA A 229 31.53 -3.58 11.41
N ALA A 230 31.56 -2.80 12.50
CA ALA A 230 32.15 -3.21 13.77
C ALA A 230 31.13 -3.61 14.87
N ILE A 231 29.83 -3.65 14.59
CA ILE A 231 28.84 -4.07 15.58
C ILE A 231 28.47 -5.52 15.33
N ASP A 232 29.07 -6.42 16.12
CA ASP A 232 28.66 -7.81 16.19
C ASP A 232 27.20 -7.87 16.71
N PRO A 233 26.24 -8.35 15.90
CA PRO A 233 24.84 -8.42 16.31
C PRO A 233 24.60 -9.41 17.46
N ALA A 234 25.55 -10.29 17.78
CA ALA A 234 25.47 -11.22 18.92
C ALA A 234 25.73 -10.54 20.27
N VAL A 235 26.43 -9.40 20.28
CA VAL A 235 26.85 -8.73 21.51
C VAL A 235 25.82 -7.71 21.96
N ALA A 236 25.32 -7.86 23.18
CA ALA A 236 24.52 -6.83 23.84
C ALA A 236 25.43 -5.70 24.33
N LEU A 237 25.17 -4.48 23.85
CA LEU A 237 25.87 -3.27 24.26
C LEU A 237 25.22 -2.69 25.52
N SER A 238 26.02 -2.24 26.47
CA SER A 238 25.52 -1.33 27.50
C SER A 238 25.11 0.01 26.89
N GLU A 239 24.33 0.81 27.61
CA GLU A 239 23.88 2.13 27.18
C GLU A 239 25.07 3.06 26.86
N GLU A 240 26.13 2.98 27.66
CA GLU A 240 27.36 3.75 27.42
C GLU A 240 28.08 3.29 26.15
N GLN A 241 28.22 1.97 25.96
CA GLN A 241 28.83 1.41 24.75
C GLN A 241 28.03 1.78 23.49
N PHE A 242 26.70 1.73 23.57
CA PHE A 242 25.80 2.17 22.50
C PHE A 242 26.03 3.65 22.16
N ARG A 243 25.99 4.53 23.17
CA ARG A 243 26.20 5.98 22.97
C ARG A 243 27.57 6.28 22.39
N SER A 244 28.61 5.60 22.87
CA SER A 244 29.98 5.76 22.37
C SER A 244 30.09 5.33 20.91
N ARG A 245 29.60 4.13 20.57
CA ARG A 245 29.66 3.58 19.20
C ARG A 245 28.84 4.37 18.18
N THR A 246 27.74 4.97 18.60
CA THR A 246 26.81 5.69 17.71
C THR A 246 27.01 7.21 17.75
N ARG A 247 27.96 7.71 18.56
CA ARG A 247 28.26 9.15 18.70
C ARG A 247 28.61 9.80 17.36
N ALA A 248 29.47 9.17 16.57
CA ALA A 248 29.90 9.72 15.28
C ALA A 248 28.72 9.97 14.31
N LEU A 249 27.76 9.04 14.24
CA LEU A 249 26.54 9.20 13.45
C LEU A 249 25.61 10.28 14.02
N TYR A 250 25.45 10.33 15.34
CA TYR A 250 24.67 11.36 16.01
C TYR A 250 25.22 12.77 15.76
N ASP A 251 26.52 12.94 15.97
CA ASP A 251 27.23 14.20 15.77
C ASP A 251 27.14 14.62 14.30
N TYR A 252 27.28 13.68 13.35
CA TYR A 252 27.07 13.93 11.93
C TYR A 252 25.69 14.52 11.64
N GLY A 253 24.62 13.89 12.13
CA GLY A 253 23.25 14.36 11.90
C GLY A 253 22.98 15.75 12.50
N ARG A 254 23.59 16.05 13.65
CA ARG A 254 23.43 17.32 14.37
C ARG A 254 24.23 18.50 13.80
N ARG A 255 25.19 18.29 12.90
CA ARG A 255 25.91 19.41 12.27
C ARG A 255 24.94 20.39 11.61
N ALA A 256 25.26 21.68 11.67
CA ALA A 256 24.39 22.75 11.17
C ALA A 256 24.03 22.61 9.68
N GLU A 257 24.88 21.95 8.91
CA GLU A 257 24.69 21.67 7.48
C GLU A 257 23.71 20.52 7.24
N ASN A 258 23.65 19.54 8.14
CA ASN A 258 22.86 18.32 7.97
C ASN A 258 21.48 18.43 8.61
N GLN A 259 21.41 18.93 9.86
CA GLN A 259 20.19 19.09 10.67
C GLN A 259 19.21 17.92 10.52
N CYS A 260 19.73 16.69 10.55
CA CYS A 260 18.96 15.48 10.27
C CYS A 260 19.14 14.43 11.35
N ARG A 261 18.28 13.41 11.32
CA ARG A 261 18.32 12.27 12.23
C ARG A 261 18.26 10.95 11.47
N PHE A 262 19.08 10.00 11.88
CA PHE A 262 19.03 8.64 11.33
C PHE A 262 17.88 7.87 11.94
N HIS A 263 17.22 7.04 11.13
CA HIS A 263 16.07 6.24 11.55
C HIS A 263 16.48 4.79 11.81
N VAL A 264 15.88 4.17 12.82
CA VAL A 264 16.08 2.76 13.20
C VAL A 264 14.76 2.09 13.55
N TYR A 265 14.66 0.80 13.27
CA TYR A 265 13.58 -0.01 13.82
C TYR A 265 13.97 -0.49 15.21
N VAL A 266 13.00 -0.55 16.12
CA VAL A 266 13.23 -0.98 17.50
C VAL A 266 12.28 -2.11 17.88
N TRP A 267 12.83 -3.21 18.37
CA TRP A 267 12.09 -4.36 18.92
C TRP A 267 12.27 -4.44 20.43
N ASP A 268 11.19 -4.74 21.13
CA ASP A 268 11.22 -5.12 22.54
C ASP A 268 11.51 -6.62 22.66
N GLY A 269 12.71 -6.96 23.12
CA GLY A 269 13.12 -8.30 23.51
C GLY A 269 13.39 -8.42 25.01
N THR A 270 12.88 -7.48 25.82
CA THR A 270 12.94 -7.56 27.28
C THR A 270 11.90 -8.56 27.80
N ALA A 271 12.07 -9.06 29.03
CA ALA A 271 11.05 -9.94 29.61
C ALA A 271 9.76 -9.15 29.89
N PRO A 272 8.57 -9.78 29.87
CA PRO A 272 7.29 -9.08 30.08
C PRO A 272 7.19 -8.24 31.37
N VAL A 273 8.00 -8.58 32.37
CA VAL A 273 8.04 -7.89 33.68
C VAL A 273 9.01 -6.69 33.71
N GLU A 274 9.80 -6.47 32.65
CA GLU A 274 10.92 -5.51 32.62
C GLU A 274 10.58 -4.19 31.91
N LYS A 275 9.33 -3.72 32.04
CA LYS A 275 8.85 -2.52 31.33
C LYS A 275 9.67 -1.25 31.60
N GLU A 276 10.19 -1.07 32.81
CA GLU A 276 11.05 0.08 33.13
C GLU A 276 12.40 -0.03 32.43
N ARG A 277 12.99 -1.23 32.37
CA ARG A 277 14.23 -1.49 31.63
C ARG A 277 14.06 -1.18 30.14
N TYR A 278 12.95 -1.62 29.53
CA TYR A 278 12.62 -1.29 28.14
C TYR A 278 12.60 0.23 27.92
N LYS A 279 11.93 1.01 28.78
CA LYS A 279 11.85 2.47 28.64
C LYS A 279 13.22 3.14 28.74
N GLU A 280 14.09 2.69 29.65
CA GLU A 280 15.44 3.23 29.80
C GLU A 280 16.31 2.99 28.55
N LEU A 281 16.28 1.76 28.04
CA LEU A 281 16.99 1.39 26.83
C LEU A 281 16.43 2.15 25.61
N LEU A 282 15.11 2.29 25.53
CA LEU A 282 14.44 3.02 24.45
C LEU A 282 14.83 4.50 24.43
N ARG A 283 14.82 5.18 25.59
CA ARG A 283 15.27 6.57 25.72
C ARG A 283 16.74 6.74 25.30
N THR A 284 17.57 5.72 25.54
CA THR A 284 18.97 5.71 25.08
C THR A 284 19.06 5.67 23.55
N VAL A 285 18.25 4.85 22.89
CA VAL A 285 18.16 4.81 21.41
C VAL A 285 17.60 6.13 20.87
N GLU A 286 16.53 6.64 21.47
CA GLU A 286 15.93 7.96 21.18
C GLU A 286 16.82 9.14 21.58
N GLY A 287 18.00 8.92 22.15
CA GLY A 287 19.02 9.95 22.28
C GLY A 287 19.77 10.18 20.97
N HIS A 288 19.89 9.13 20.14
CA HIS A 288 20.77 9.11 18.97
C HIS A 288 20.02 8.96 17.64
N PHE A 289 18.90 8.23 17.64
CA PHE A 289 18.14 7.89 16.43
C PHE A 289 16.66 8.25 16.56
N TYR A 290 15.98 8.41 15.43
CA TYR A 290 14.53 8.40 15.39
C TYR A 290 14.06 6.95 15.33
N LYS A 291 13.12 6.57 16.19
CA LYS A 291 12.65 5.17 16.29
C LYS A 291 11.38 4.96 15.46
N GLN A 292 11.22 3.74 14.96
CA GLN A 292 9.93 3.20 14.52
C GLN A 292 9.70 1.87 15.24
N THR A 293 8.62 1.76 16.00
CA THR A 293 8.25 0.53 16.72
C THR A 293 7.27 -0.34 15.93
N THR A 294 6.63 0.24 14.90
CA THR A 294 5.73 -0.49 13.99
C THR A 294 6.57 -1.16 12.92
N VAL A 295 6.78 -2.46 13.04
CA VAL A 295 7.62 -3.23 12.12
C VAL A 295 6.75 -3.97 11.12
N PRO A 296 7.04 -3.91 9.81
CA PRO A 296 6.38 -4.77 8.83
C PRO A 296 6.76 -6.23 9.10
N ASN A 297 5.76 -7.05 9.48
CA ASN A 297 5.76 -8.51 9.68
C ASN A 297 7.13 -9.21 9.77
N GLY A 298 7.59 -9.49 10.99
CA GLY A 298 8.74 -10.38 11.26
C GLY A 298 9.68 -9.83 12.34
N VAL A 299 10.21 -10.72 13.17
CA VAL A 299 11.37 -10.40 14.04
C VAL A 299 12.62 -10.66 13.20
N PRO A 300 13.58 -9.73 13.10
CA PRO A 300 14.71 -9.81 12.17
C PRO A 300 15.81 -10.80 12.59
N PHE A 301 15.57 -11.65 13.59
CA PHE A 301 16.52 -12.62 14.13
C PHE A 301 15.85 -13.96 14.39
#